data_AF-E0J781-F1
#
_entry.id   AF-E0J781-F1
#
_cell.length_a   1.000
_cell.length_b   1.000
_cell.length_c   1.000
_cell.angle_alpha   90.00
_cell.angle_beta   90.00
_cell.angle_gamma   90.00
#
_symmetry.space_group_name_H-M   'P 1'
#
loop_
_entity.id
_entity.type
_entity.pdbx_description
1 polymer ?
#
loop_
_entity_poly.entity_id
_entity_poly.type
_entity_poly.pdbx_seq_one_letter_code
_entity_poly.pdbx_strand_id
1 'polypeptide(L)'
;MAYKHIGVAISGNEEDALLVNKALELARHNDAHLTLIHIDDGLSELYPGIYFPATEDILQLLKNKSDNKLYKLTKNIQWPKTKLRIERGEMPETLLEIMQKEQCDLLVCGHHHSFINRLMPAYRGMINKMSADLLIVPFIDK
;
A
#
# COMPACT_ATOMS: atom_id res chain seq x y z
N MET A 1 10.82 -13.48 14.66
CA MET A 1 9.45 -13.67 14.14
C MET A 1 9.46 -13.27 12.68
N ALA A 2 8.69 -13.96 11.83
CA ALA A 2 8.64 -13.69 10.39
C ALA A 2 7.26 -13.14 10.03
N TYR A 3 7.21 -12.02 9.31
CA TYR A 3 5.96 -11.42 8.83
C TYR A 3 5.26 -12.34 7.83
N LYS A 4 3.94 -12.47 7.94
CA LYS A 4 3.11 -13.33 7.09
C LYS A 4 2.34 -12.55 6.05
N HIS A 5 1.97 -11.30 6.35
CA HIS A 5 1.21 -10.48 5.44
C HIS A 5 1.54 -9.00 5.61
N ILE A 6 2.22 -8.46 4.60
CA ILE A 6 2.69 -7.09 4.58
C ILE A 6 1.70 -6.22 3.79
N GLY A 7 1.15 -5.20 4.42
CA GLY A 7 0.41 -4.12 3.77
C GLY A 7 1.35 -2.96 3.42
N VAL A 8 1.23 -2.39 2.23
CA VAL A 8 2.00 -1.21 1.80
C VAL A 8 1.03 -0.11 1.39
N ALA A 9 1.00 0.98 2.13
CA ALA A 9 0.21 2.15 1.76
C ALA A 9 0.93 2.92 0.63
N ILE A 10 0.27 3.04 -0.52
CA ILE A 10 0.82 3.69 -1.72
C ILE A 10 -0.07 4.86 -2.18
N SER A 11 0.58 5.93 -2.61
CA SER A 11 -0.07 7.18 -3.02
C SER A 11 -0.30 7.31 -4.53
N GLY A 12 0.22 6.37 -5.32
CA GLY A 12 0.29 6.47 -6.78
C GLY A 12 1.47 7.32 -7.28
N ASN A 13 2.45 7.63 -6.44
CA ASN A 13 3.60 8.47 -6.79
C ASN A 13 4.87 7.65 -7.04
N GLU A 14 5.88 8.27 -7.67
CA GLU A 14 7.14 7.58 -8.01
C GLU A 14 7.90 7.10 -6.78
N GLU A 15 7.76 7.81 -5.66
CA GLU A 15 8.38 7.49 -4.38
C GLU A 15 7.86 6.18 -3.78
N ASP A 16 6.65 5.75 -4.15
CA ASP A 16 6.09 4.47 -3.71
C ASP A 16 6.97 3.28 -4.12
N ALA A 17 7.77 3.42 -5.19
CA ALA A 17 8.73 2.39 -5.60
C ALA A 17 9.72 2.05 -4.47
N LEU A 18 10.14 3.04 -3.66
CA LEU A 18 11.00 2.80 -2.52
C LEU A 18 10.32 1.91 -1.47
N LEU A 19 9.06 2.22 -1.16
CA LEU A 19 8.26 1.47 -0.18
C LEU A 19 8.03 0.04 -0.65
N VAL A 20 7.58 -0.10 -1.90
CA VAL A 20 7.27 -1.38 -2.52
C VAL A 20 8.52 -2.25 -2.61
N ASN A 21 9.67 -1.70 -2.97
CA ASN A 21 10.92 -2.47 -3.02
C ASN A 21 11.33 -3.00 -1.64
N LYS A 22 11.27 -2.15 -0.60
CA LYS A 22 11.56 -2.58 0.78
C LYS A 22 10.59 -3.67 1.26
N ALA A 23 9.30 -3.50 0.99
CA ALA A 23 8.29 -4.47 1.34
C ALA A 23 8.44 -5.79 0.56
N LEU A 24 8.85 -5.73 -0.71
CA LEU A 24 9.14 -6.91 -1.54
C LEU A 24 10.34 -7.69 -1.00
N GLU A 25 11.40 -7.02 -0.55
CA GLU A 25 12.54 -7.68 0.09
C GLU A 25 12.10 -8.44 1.35
N LEU A 26 11.32 -7.79 2.21
CA LEU A 26 10.75 -8.43 3.39
C LEU A 26 9.82 -9.59 3.03
N ALA A 27 8.95 -9.41 2.02
CA ALA A 27 8.03 -10.44 1.59
C ALA A 27 8.77 -11.68 1.06
N ARG A 28 9.80 -11.50 0.24
CA ARG A 28 10.62 -12.60 -0.28
C ARG A 28 11.35 -13.35 0.84
N HIS A 29 11.93 -12.61 1.79
CA HIS A 29 12.67 -13.23 2.90
C HIS A 29 11.77 -14.05 3.83
N ASN A 30 10.52 -13.61 4.01
CA ASN A 30 9.57 -14.24 4.93
C ASN A 30 8.53 -15.15 4.25
N ASP A 31 8.59 -15.29 2.92
CA ASP A 31 7.56 -15.92 2.08
C ASP A 31 6.14 -15.33 2.31
N ALA A 32 6.07 -14.02 2.54
CA ALA A 32 4.86 -13.32 2.98
C ALA A 32 3.95 -12.90 1.80
N HIS A 33 2.66 -12.74 2.10
CA HIS A 33 1.73 -12.03 1.22
C HIS A 33 2.05 -10.54 1.21
N LEU A 34 1.81 -9.88 0.07
CA LEU A 34 2.00 -8.45 -0.10
C LEU A 34 0.71 -7.82 -0.62
N THR A 35 0.08 -6.95 0.16
CA THR A 35 -1.05 -6.13 -0.31
C THR A 35 -0.58 -4.69 -0.50
N LEU A 36 -0.60 -4.22 -1.74
CA LEU A 36 -0.52 -2.79 -2.03
C LEU A 36 -1.90 -2.17 -1.77
N ILE A 37 -1.95 -1.11 -0.97
CA ILE A 37 -3.19 -0.47 -0.54
C ILE A 37 -3.16 0.95 -1.10
N HIS A 38 -4.06 1.22 -2.03
CA HIS A 38 -4.30 2.54 -2.56
C HIS A 38 -5.70 3.01 -2.12
N ILE A 39 -5.74 4.13 -1.40
CA ILE A 39 -6.98 4.77 -0.97
C ILE A 39 -7.07 6.08 -1.74
N ASP A 40 -8.07 6.18 -2.60
CA ASP A 40 -8.26 7.32 -3.50
C ASP A 40 -9.74 7.71 -3.52
N ASP A 41 -10.02 9.00 -3.71
CA ASP A 41 -11.37 9.52 -3.88
C ASP A 41 -11.84 9.47 -5.34
N GLY A 42 -10.92 9.38 -6.32
CA GLY A 42 -11.24 9.38 -7.74
C GLY A 42 -11.29 8.01 -8.42
N LEU A 43 -10.27 7.15 -8.27
CA LEU A 43 -10.21 5.82 -8.90
C LEU A 43 -11.25 4.84 -8.34
N SER A 44 -11.55 4.97 -7.05
CA SER A 44 -12.42 4.07 -6.31
C SER A 44 -13.92 4.29 -6.60
N GLU A 45 -14.32 5.44 -7.16
CA GLU A 45 -15.72 5.69 -7.54
C GLU A 45 -16.20 4.80 -8.69
N LEU A 46 -15.27 4.29 -9.50
CA LEU A 46 -15.63 3.49 -10.67
C LEU A 46 -15.27 2.01 -10.48
N TYR A 47 -14.22 1.68 -9.72
CA TYR A 47 -13.73 0.31 -9.57
C TYR A 47 -13.03 0.05 -8.22
N PRO A 48 -13.77 -0.02 -7.10
CA PRO A 48 -13.21 -0.55 -5.86
C PRO A 48 -13.01 -2.06 -6.00
N GLY A 49 -11.88 -2.59 -5.49
CA GLY A 49 -11.64 -4.01 -5.62
C GLY A 49 -10.25 -4.50 -5.25
N ILE A 50 -10.12 -5.82 -5.36
CA ILE A 50 -8.87 -6.56 -5.20
C ILE A 50 -8.40 -7.02 -6.58
N TYR A 51 -7.14 -6.75 -6.86
CA TYR A 51 -6.50 -6.93 -8.15
C TYR A 51 -5.20 -7.70 -7.98
N PHE A 52 -4.83 -8.51 -8.97
CA PHE A 52 -3.54 -9.19 -8.99
C PHE A 52 -2.62 -8.47 -9.98
N PRO A 53 -1.47 -7.93 -9.53
CA PRO A 53 -0.50 -7.30 -10.42
C PRO A 53 -0.11 -8.25 -11.56
N ALA A 54 0.18 -7.67 -12.72
CA ALA A 54 0.51 -8.35 -13.97
C ALA A 54 -0.65 -9.08 -14.70
N THR A 55 -1.90 -9.00 -14.23
CA THR A 55 -3.05 -9.36 -15.08
C THR A 55 -3.28 -8.30 -16.13
N GLU A 56 -3.45 -8.71 -17.39
CA GLU A 56 -3.57 -7.80 -18.53
C GLU A 56 -4.76 -6.84 -18.40
N ASP A 57 -5.91 -7.31 -17.89
CA ASP A 57 -7.10 -6.47 -17.67
C ASP A 57 -6.83 -5.30 -16.71
N ILE A 58 -6.11 -5.57 -15.61
CA ILE A 58 -5.77 -4.56 -14.60
C ILE A 58 -4.78 -3.55 -15.18
N LEU A 59 -3.77 -4.06 -15.89
CA LEU A 59 -2.76 -3.25 -16.54
C LEU A 59 -3.38 -2.33 -17.62
N GLN A 60 -4.33 -2.83 -18.41
CA GLN A 60 -5.07 -2.02 -19.37
C GLN A 60 -5.98 -1.00 -18.69
N LEU A 61 -6.67 -1.38 -17.62
CA LEU A 61 -7.53 -0.48 -16.85
C LEU A 61 -6.75 0.71 -16.27
N LEU A 62 -5.64 0.46 -15.57
CA LEU A 62 -4.80 1.51 -15.00
C LEU A 62 -4.22 2.42 -16.09
N LYS A 63 -3.81 1.84 -17.23
CA LYS A 63 -3.32 2.59 -18.40
C LYS A 63 -4.38 3.52 -18.98
N ASN A 64 -5.62 3.05 -19.13
CA ASN A 64 -6.73 3.81 -19.73
C ASN A 64 -7.21 4.95 -18.83
N LYS A 65 -7.07 4.81 -17.51
CA LYS A 65 -7.42 5.88 -16.55
C LYS A 65 -6.36 6.96 -16.42
N SER A 66 -5.32 6.94 -17.26
CA SER A 66 -4.16 7.85 -17.19
C SER A 66 -3.38 7.76 -15.88
N ASP A 67 -3.61 6.72 -15.09
CA ASP A 67 -2.94 6.49 -13.82
C ASP A 67 -1.60 5.78 -14.04
N ASN A 68 -0.79 6.44 -14.87
CA ASN A 68 0.40 5.90 -15.49
C ASN A 68 1.47 5.52 -14.45
N LYS A 69 1.44 6.16 -13.28
CA LYS A 69 2.38 5.90 -12.19
C LYS A 69 2.03 4.59 -11.48
N LEU A 70 0.77 4.40 -11.07
CA LEU A 70 0.31 3.15 -10.46
C LEU A 70 0.44 1.96 -11.43
N TYR A 71 0.15 2.19 -12.71
CA TYR A 71 0.42 1.22 -13.78
C TYR A 71 1.91 0.82 -13.83
N LYS A 72 2.83 1.78 -13.88
CA LYS A 72 4.27 1.52 -13.93
C LYS A 72 4.76 0.80 -12.67
N LEU A 73 4.27 1.19 -11.51
CA LEU A 73 4.61 0.57 -10.23
C LEU A 73 4.21 -0.91 -10.22
N THR A 74 2.95 -1.21 -10.57
CA THR A 74 2.38 -2.56 -10.47
C THR A 74 2.89 -3.51 -11.55
N LYS A 75 3.14 -3.01 -12.77
CA LYS A 75 3.68 -3.80 -13.88
C LYS A 75 5.04 -4.47 -13.57
N ASN A 76 5.86 -3.83 -12.76
CA ASN A 76 7.22 -4.29 -12.47
C ASN A 76 7.29 -5.29 -11.30
N ILE A 77 6.16 -5.59 -10.67
CA ILE A 77 6.13 -6.48 -9.51
C ILE A 77 6.01 -7.93 -9.98
N GLN A 78 6.99 -8.75 -9.59
CA GLN A 78 7.07 -10.16 -9.98
C GLN A 78 6.74 -11.13 -8.83
N TRP A 79 6.43 -10.63 -7.64
CA TRP A 79 6.13 -11.49 -6.49
C TRP A 79 4.72 -12.08 -6.61
N PRO A 80 4.54 -13.40 -6.66
CA PRO A 80 3.26 -14.03 -7.01
C PRO A 80 2.20 -13.88 -5.91
N LYS A 81 2.62 -13.64 -4.66
CA LYS A 81 1.69 -13.41 -3.54
C LYS A 81 1.34 -11.92 -3.37
N THR A 82 1.57 -11.10 -4.39
CA THR A 82 1.18 -9.70 -4.38
C THR A 82 -0.26 -9.52 -4.88
N LYS A 83 -0.99 -8.63 -4.22
CA LYS A 83 -2.24 -8.06 -4.71
C LYS A 83 -2.26 -6.55 -4.54
N LEU A 84 -3.04 -5.87 -5.37
CA LEU A 84 -3.36 -4.46 -5.27
C LEU A 84 -4.81 -4.33 -4.79
N ARG A 85 -5.03 -3.53 -3.76
CA ARG A 85 -6.35 -3.18 -3.27
C ARG A 85 -6.57 -1.69 -3.46
N ILE A 86 -7.60 -1.35 -4.22
CA ILE A 86 -8.02 0.03 -4.45
C ILE A 86 -9.36 0.21 -3.74
N GLU A 87 -9.41 1.15 -2.81
CA GLU A 87 -10.59 1.40 -1.98
C GLU A 87 -10.90 2.89 -1.90
N ARG A 88 -12.19 3.19 -1.70
CA ARG A 88 -12.64 4.55 -1.42
C ARG A 88 -12.62 4.79 0.07
N GLY A 89 -12.15 5.96 0.48
CA GLY A 89 -12.43 6.49 1.80
C GLY A 89 -11.37 7.44 2.30
N GLU A 90 -11.39 7.66 3.61
CA GLU A 90 -10.52 8.61 4.29
C GLU A 90 -9.47 7.86 5.13
N MET A 91 -8.28 8.44 5.14
CA MET A 91 -7.19 8.00 6.00
C MET A 91 -7.32 8.71 7.36
N PRO A 92 -7.09 8.04 8.51
CA PRO A 92 -6.60 6.65 8.67
C PRO A 92 -7.61 5.51 8.51
N GLU A 93 -8.91 5.79 8.62
CA GLU A 93 -9.94 4.80 8.96
C GLU A 93 -10.01 3.66 7.93
N THR A 94 -10.01 4.00 6.65
CA THR A 94 -10.08 3.01 5.58
C THR A 94 -8.84 2.11 5.55
N LEU A 95 -7.65 2.65 5.83
CA LEU A 95 -6.42 1.86 5.90
C LEU A 95 -6.48 0.85 7.04
N LEU A 96 -6.96 1.27 8.22
CA LEU A 96 -7.14 0.38 9.37
C LEU A 96 -8.07 -0.78 9.05
N GLU A 97 -9.22 -0.48 8.45
CA GLU A 97 -10.19 -1.50 8.09
C GLU A 97 -9.60 -2.51 7.11
N ILE A 98 -8.85 -2.03 6.12
CA ILE A 98 -8.16 -2.90 5.16
C ILE A 98 -7.12 -3.75 5.88
N MET A 99 -6.26 -3.16 6.70
CA MET A 99 -5.25 -3.89 7.47
C MET A 99 -5.84 -5.00 8.32
N GLN A 100 -6.98 -4.74 8.99
CA GLN A 100 -7.70 -5.75 9.78
C GLN A 100 -8.37 -6.81 8.91
N LYS A 101 -9.09 -6.42 7.86
CA LYS A 101 -9.77 -7.34 6.93
C LYS A 101 -8.78 -8.27 6.22
N GLU A 102 -7.62 -7.73 5.87
CA GLU A 102 -6.53 -8.46 5.22
C GLU A 102 -5.64 -9.22 6.21
N GLN A 103 -5.81 -8.99 7.52
CA GLN A 103 -4.97 -9.59 8.57
C GLN A 103 -3.48 -9.32 8.35
N CYS A 104 -3.16 -8.13 7.84
CA CYS A 104 -1.78 -7.70 7.68
C CYS A 104 -1.11 -7.58 9.05
N ASP A 105 0.09 -8.14 9.20
CA ASP A 105 0.89 -8.11 10.43
C ASP A 105 2.05 -7.11 10.38
N LEU A 106 2.28 -6.49 9.21
CA LEU A 106 3.15 -5.33 9.03
C LEU A 106 2.50 -4.30 8.11
N LEU A 107 2.47 -3.05 8.52
CA LEU A 107 2.18 -1.90 7.66
C LEU A 107 3.49 -1.19 7.29
N VAL A 108 3.75 -1.05 5.99
CA VAL A 108 4.81 -0.20 5.44
C VAL A 108 4.18 1.07 4.89
N CYS A 109 4.62 2.23 5.36
CA CYS A 109 4.15 3.52 4.85
C CYS A 109 5.30 4.52 4.69
N GLY A 110 5.15 5.40 3.70
CA GLY A 110 6.09 6.48 3.44
C GLY A 110 5.80 7.72 4.25
N HIS A 111 6.83 8.53 4.46
CA HIS A 111 6.74 9.79 5.17
C HIS A 111 7.63 10.85 4.50
N HIS A 112 7.05 11.94 4.02
CA HIS A 112 7.74 13.24 3.92
C HIS A 112 7.72 13.90 5.29
N HIS A 113 8.70 14.74 5.68
CA HIS A 113 8.81 15.44 6.98
C HIS A 113 7.50 15.91 7.67
N SER A 114 6.42 16.17 6.93
CA SER A 114 5.07 16.52 7.39
C SER A 114 4.16 15.34 7.84
N PHE A 115 4.36 14.11 7.37
CA PHE A 115 3.43 12.99 7.56
C PHE A 115 3.41 12.43 8.99
N ILE A 116 4.54 12.18 9.68
CA ILE A 116 4.67 11.80 11.11
C ILE A 116 4.08 12.89 12.00
N ASN A 117 4.28 14.16 11.66
CA ASN A 117 3.70 15.29 12.40
C ASN A 117 2.16 15.31 12.29
N ARG A 118 1.60 14.84 11.17
CA ARG A 118 0.16 14.60 11.00
C ARG A 118 -0.29 13.22 11.52
N LEU A 119 0.62 12.23 11.52
CA LEU A 119 0.37 10.85 11.92
C LEU A 119 0.14 10.77 13.41
N MET A 120 1.00 11.40 14.21
CA MET A 120 0.98 11.23 15.65
C MET A 120 -0.32 11.73 16.33
N PRO A 121 -0.98 12.82 15.89
CA PRO A 121 -2.29 13.21 16.43
C PRO A 121 -3.46 12.45 15.78
N ALA A 122 -3.53 12.35 14.45
CA ALA A 122 -4.67 11.76 13.75
C ALA A 122 -4.68 10.21 13.79
N TYR A 123 -3.53 9.58 13.97
CA TYR A 123 -3.37 8.13 13.95
C TYR A 123 -3.01 7.57 15.33
N ARG A 124 -3.02 8.37 16.40
CA ARG A 124 -2.87 7.86 17.78
C ARG A 124 -3.90 6.79 18.08
N GLY A 125 -5.15 7.04 17.67
CA GLY A 125 -6.25 6.08 17.79
C GLY A 125 -6.05 4.84 16.91
N MET A 126 -5.39 4.98 15.76
CA MET A 126 -5.04 3.88 14.86
C MET A 126 -3.93 3.00 15.44
N ILE A 127 -2.80 3.58 15.83
CA ILE A 127 -1.65 2.84 16.40
C ILE A 127 -2.07 2.05 17.63
N ASN A 128 -2.92 2.64 18.49
CA ASN A 128 -3.42 1.95 19.68
C ASN A 128 -4.38 0.78 19.38
N LYS A 129 -4.96 0.72 18.18
CA LYS A 129 -5.91 -0.33 17.75
C LYS A 129 -5.30 -1.32 16.75
N MET A 130 -4.13 -1.00 16.19
CA MET A 130 -3.49 -1.83 15.19
C MET A 130 -2.76 -2.98 15.87
N SER A 131 -3.09 -4.21 15.50
CA SER A 131 -2.42 -5.43 15.97
C SER A 131 -1.17 -5.79 15.14
N ALA A 132 -0.72 -4.87 14.29
CA ALA A 132 0.34 -5.05 13.31
C ALA A 132 1.51 -4.13 13.62
N ASP A 133 2.71 -4.53 13.23
CA ASP A 133 3.89 -3.68 13.31
C ASP A 133 3.79 -2.53 12.28
N LEU A 134 4.48 -1.43 12.54
CA LEU A 134 4.53 -0.26 11.66
C LEU A 134 5.98 0.05 11.25
N LEU A 135 6.24 0.01 9.95
CA LEU A 135 7.50 0.46 9.35
C LEU A 135 7.26 1.78 8.61
N ILE A 136 7.81 2.87 9.16
CA ILE A 136 7.80 4.18 8.52
C ILE A 136 9.10 4.38 7.75
N VAL A 137 8.99 4.62 6.44
CA VAL A 137 10.14 4.86 5.56
C VAL A 137 10.18 6.34 5.19
N PRO A 138 11.25 7.08 5.53
CA PRO A 138 11.39 8.47 5.10
C PRO A 138 11.65 8.55 3.60
N PHE A 139 10.96 9.45 2.93
CA PHE A 139 11.34 9.89 1.59
C PHE A 139 12.48 10.90 1.72
N ILE A 140 13.58 10.64 1.02
CA ILE A 140 14.72 11.56 1.00
C ILE A 140 14.44 12.55 -0.13
N ASP A 141 14.09 13.78 0.22
CA ASP A 141 14.00 14.88 -0.74
C ASP A 141 15.38 15.04 -1.41
N LYS A 142 15.42 15.01 -2.74
CA LYS A 142 16.64 15.28 -3.52
C LYS A 142 16.93 16.76 -3.63
#